data_AF-W0I670-F1
#
_entry.id   AF-W0I670-F1
#
_cell.length_a   1.000
_cell.length_b   1.000
_cell.length_c   1.000
_cell.angle_alpha   90.00
_cell.angle_beta   90.00
_cell.angle_gamma   90.00
#
_symmetry.space_group_name_H-M   'P 1'
#
loop_
_entity.id
_entity.type
_entity.pdbx_description
1 polymer ?
#
loop_
_entity_poly.entity_id
_entity_poly.type
_entity_poly.pdbx_seq_one_letter_code
_entity_poly.pdbx_strand_id
1 'polypeptide(L)'
;MKGSKIAVLMLLFLLILPLILADDDYEEDRAEFAGLAEVGFVLITIGVLFYSTVKRTPFMDFRKGKISIAISPEMPFLRVRAPITPLGVHQILAIVGSLLTVPHFLSCQDYTTPFGITGLLLGVSLLIENVSGFYGRYLHAKIERLRVKVDNPLLKELLKKFRLWRKLHITWTVIMYLLLALHVALAD
;
A
#
# COMPACT_ATOMS: atom_id res chain seq x y z
N MET A 1 8.28 24.06 -2.50
CA MET A 1 6.94 23.90 -3.11
C MET A 1 6.92 23.44 -4.59
N LYS A 2 8.04 23.28 -5.31
CA LYS A 2 8.04 22.79 -6.71
C LYS A 2 7.78 21.27 -6.87
N GLY A 3 8.29 20.43 -5.96
CA GLY A 3 8.15 18.96 -6.06
C GLY A 3 6.74 18.41 -5.86
N SER A 4 5.88 19.10 -5.11
CA SER A 4 4.49 18.67 -4.89
C SER A 4 3.64 18.78 -6.15
N LYS A 5 3.87 19.80 -6.99
CA LYS A 5 3.14 19.95 -8.26
C LYS A 5 3.51 18.86 -9.27
N ILE A 6 4.80 18.50 -9.33
CA ILE A 6 5.30 17.43 -10.20
C ILE A 6 4.73 16.07 -9.77
N ALA A 7 4.72 15.77 -8.46
CA ALA A 7 4.14 14.53 -7.96
C ALA A 7 2.64 14.41 -8.25
N VAL A 8 1.89 15.50 -8.12
CA VAL A 8 0.46 15.54 -8.47
C VAL A 8 0.26 15.35 -9.97
N LEU A 9 1.07 16.01 -10.81
CA LEU A 9 1.02 15.83 -12.27
C LEU A 9 1.36 14.41 -12.69
N MET A 10 2.37 13.78 -12.07
CA MET A 10 2.70 12.38 -12.32
C MET A 10 1.56 11.45 -11.88
N LEU A 11 0.92 11.73 -10.75
CA LEU A 11 -0.23 10.94 -10.28
C LEU A 11 -1.42 11.06 -11.24
N LEU A 12 -1.74 12.28 -11.69
CA LEU A 12 -2.79 12.51 -12.67
C LEU A 12 -2.46 11.83 -14.01
N PHE A 13 -1.20 11.92 -14.45
CA PHE A 13 -0.75 11.24 -15.65
C PHE A 13 -0.92 9.73 -15.53
N LEU A 14 -0.52 9.12 -14.40
CA LEU A 14 -0.71 7.69 -14.16
C LEU A 14 -2.19 7.26 -14.09
N LEU A 15 -3.09 8.16 -13.67
CA LEU A 15 -4.54 7.91 -13.63
C LEU A 15 -5.18 8.01 -15.02
N ILE A 16 -4.70 8.90 -15.87
CA ILE A 16 -5.29 9.19 -17.18
C ILE A 16 -4.64 8.34 -18.28
N LEU A 17 -3.39 7.92 -18.11
CA LEU A 17 -2.63 7.13 -19.08
C LEU A 17 -3.38 5.87 -19.57
N PRO A 18 -4.02 5.06 -18.70
CA PRO A 18 -4.78 3.90 -19.16
C PRO A 18 -6.00 4.30 -20.02
N LEU A 19 -6.65 5.42 -19.73
CA LEU A 19 -7.78 5.92 -20.52
C LEU A 19 -7.34 6.49 -21.89
N ILE A 20 -6.09 6.94 -22.01
CA ILE A 20 -5.53 7.43 -23.28
C ILE A 20 -5.08 6.26 -24.17
N LEU A 21 -4.62 5.17 -23.56
CA LEU A 21 -4.13 3.98 -24.28
C LEU A 21 -5.25 3.01 -24.68
N ALA A 22 -6.42 3.12 -24.04
CA ALA A 22 -7.64 2.47 -24.49
C ALA A 22 -8.05 3.06 -25.86
N ASP A 23 -8.14 2.20 -26.88
CA ASP A 23 -8.40 2.55 -28.28
C ASP A 23 -9.63 1.75 -28.75
N ASP A 24 -10.54 2.40 -29.49
CA ASP A 24 -11.90 1.91 -29.76
C ASP A 24 -11.99 0.86 -30.90
N ASP A 25 -10.86 0.53 -31.56
CA ASP A 25 -10.83 -0.16 -32.87
C ASP A 25 -10.29 -1.61 -32.88
N TYR A 26 -10.29 -2.34 -31.76
CA TYR A 26 -9.72 -3.71 -31.68
C TYR A 26 -10.76 -4.83 -31.42
N GLU A 27 -10.52 -6.02 -31.97
CA GLU A 27 -11.45 -7.17 -31.93
C GLU A 27 -11.36 -8.06 -30.66
N GLU A 28 -10.41 -7.82 -29.74
CA GLU A 28 -10.28 -8.62 -28.51
C GLU A 28 -10.45 -7.76 -27.23
N ASP A 29 -11.60 -7.90 -26.57
CA ASP A 29 -11.96 -7.17 -25.33
C ASP A 29 -11.12 -7.51 -24.08
N ARG A 30 -10.03 -8.30 -24.22
CA ARG A 30 -9.32 -8.90 -23.07
C ARG A 30 -7.95 -8.23 -22.84
N ALA A 31 -7.75 -7.74 -21.62
CA ALA A 31 -6.44 -7.24 -21.17
C ALA A 31 -5.39 -8.37 -21.11
N GLU A 32 -4.21 -8.12 -21.68
CA GLU A 32 -3.07 -9.04 -21.68
C GLU A 32 -2.36 -9.12 -20.32
N PHE A 33 -1.37 -10.00 -20.17
CA PHE A 33 -0.52 -10.12 -18.96
C PHE A 33 -1.23 -10.42 -17.63
N ALA A 34 -2.43 -11.02 -17.67
CA ALA A 34 -3.18 -11.38 -16.46
C ALA A 34 -2.35 -12.21 -15.46
N GLY A 35 -1.56 -13.17 -15.93
CA GLY A 35 -0.67 -13.96 -15.06
C GLY A 35 0.41 -13.13 -14.35
N LEU A 36 0.90 -12.04 -14.96
CA LEU A 36 1.84 -11.13 -14.32
C LEU A 36 1.16 -10.30 -13.22
N ALA A 37 -0.07 -9.86 -13.48
CA ALA A 37 -0.89 -9.16 -12.50
C ALA A 37 -1.25 -10.07 -11.30
N GLU A 38 -1.55 -11.34 -11.55
CA GLU A 38 -1.79 -12.34 -10.51
C GLU A 38 -0.57 -12.50 -9.61
N VAL A 39 0.62 -12.72 -10.19
CA VAL A 39 1.89 -12.76 -9.43
C VAL A 39 2.09 -11.47 -8.63
N GLY A 40 1.77 -10.32 -9.22
CA GLY A 40 1.78 -9.03 -8.53
C GLY A 40 0.91 -9.00 -7.27
N PHE A 41 -0.35 -9.42 -7.39
CA PHE A 41 -1.28 -9.52 -6.27
C PHE A 41 -0.88 -10.55 -5.22
N VAL A 42 -0.28 -11.67 -5.62
CA VAL A 42 0.29 -12.66 -4.70
C VAL A 42 1.41 -12.03 -3.86
N LEU A 43 2.33 -11.27 -4.48
CA LEU A 43 3.39 -10.57 -3.73
C LEU A 43 2.81 -9.56 -2.74
N ILE A 44 1.82 -8.75 -3.15
CA ILE A 44 1.13 -7.81 -2.26
C ILE A 44 0.51 -8.57 -1.08
N THR A 45 -0.18 -9.67 -1.35
CA THR A 45 -0.83 -10.52 -0.33
C THR A 45 0.19 -11.07 0.66
N ILE A 46 1.29 -11.64 0.18
CA ILE A 46 2.40 -12.11 1.02
C ILE A 46 2.92 -10.97 1.91
N GLY A 47 3.13 -9.78 1.36
CA GLY A 47 3.57 -8.61 2.12
C GLY A 47 2.59 -8.18 3.20
N VAL A 48 1.28 -8.21 2.92
CA VAL A 48 0.21 -7.88 3.89
C VAL A 48 0.14 -8.91 5.01
N LEU A 49 0.15 -10.21 4.67
CA LEU A 49 0.07 -11.31 5.62
C LEU A 49 1.32 -11.36 6.51
N PHE A 50 2.51 -11.33 5.92
CA PHE A 50 3.78 -11.28 6.64
C PHE A 50 3.80 -10.15 7.65
N TYR A 51 3.50 -8.93 7.21
CA TYR A 51 3.50 -7.76 8.10
C TYR A 51 2.44 -7.87 9.20
N SER A 52 1.27 -8.42 8.89
CA SER A 52 0.18 -8.57 9.85
C SER A 52 0.45 -9.61 10.93
N THR A 53 1.23 -10.65 10.61
CA THR A 53 1.70 -11.64 11.58
C THR A 53 2.83 -11.07 12.43
N VAL A 54 3.86 -10.50 11.80
CA VAL A 54 5.06 -9.99 12.51
C VAL A 54 4.77 -8.78 13.38
N LYS A 55 3.82 -7.90 13.01
CA LYS A 55 3.46 -6.76 13.86
C LYS A 55 2.78 -7.16 15.18
N ARG A 56 2.23 -8.37 15.26
CA ARG A 56 1.52 -8.89 16.43
C ARG A 56 2.40 -9.74 17.34
N THR A 57 3.61 -10.09 16.93
CA THR A 57 4.54 -10.83 17.78
C THR A 57 5.08 -9.94 18.91
N PRO A 58 4.97 -10.35 20.19
CA PRO A 58 5.47 -9.60 21.32
C PRO A 58 7.00 -9.55 21.29
N PHE A 59 7.58 -8.34 21.37
CA PHE A 59 9.02 -8.17 21.49
C PHE A 59 9.43 -8.10 22.96
N MET A 60 10.34 -8.97 23.39
CA MET A 60 10.97 -8.89 24.72
C MET A 60 11.89 -7.66 24.77
N ASP A 61 11.64 -6.73 25.69
CA ASP A 61 12.55 -5.62 25.98
C ASP A 61 13.53 -6.05 27.07
N PHE A 62 14.82 -5.94 26.79
CA PHE A 62 15.85 -6.04 27.81
C PHE A 62 16.30 -4.63 28.18
N ARG A 63 15.68 -4.05 29.20
CA ARG A 63 16.12 -2.77 29.78
C ARG A 63 16.74 -3.01 31.16
N LYS A 64 18.02 -2.65 31.29
CA LYS A 64 18.75 -2.56 32.59
C LYS A 64 18.52 -3.78 33.51
N GLY A 65 18.72 -5.00 32.99
CA GLY A 65 18.66 -6.23 33.79
C GLY A 65 17.27 -6.72 34.18
N LYS A 66 16.18 -6.06 33.77
CA LYS A 66 14.81 -6.58 33.91
C LYS A 66 14.28 -7.02 32.54
N ILE A 67 13.91 -8.30 32.45
CA ILE A 67 13.15 -8.85 31.33
C ILE A 67 11.75 -8.25 31.45
N SER A 68 11.34 -7.46 30.47
CA SER A 68 9.97 -6.98 30.39
C SER A 68 9.38 -7.34 29.02
N ILE A 69 8.28 -8.09 29.03
CA ILE A 69 7.49 -8.34 27.82
C ILE A 69 6.65 -7.08 27.61
N ALA A 70 7.22 -6.10 26.92
CA ALA A 70 6.48 -4.89 26.58
C ALA A 70 5.76 -5.13 25.25
N ILE A 71 4.51 -5.56 25.35
CA ILE A 71 3.58 -5.54 24.23
C ILE A 71 3.21 -4.07 24.04
N SER A 72 3.89 -3.38 23.11
CA SER A 72 3.43 -2.07 22.66
C SER A 72 2.57 -2.29 21.41
N PRO A 73 1.23 -2.44 21.53
CA PRO A 73 0.34 -2.58 20.38
C PRO A 73 0.33 -1.31 19.52
N GLU A 74 0.85 -0.20 20.03
CA GLU A 74 0.94 1.06 19.31
C GLU A 74 2.20 1.17 18.44
N MET A 75 3.35 0.61 18.85
CA MET A 75 4.64 0.78 18.18
C MET A 75 5.59 -0.44 18.28
N PRO A 76 5.22 -1.62 17.76
CA PRO A 76 6.05 -2.84 17.88
C PRO A 76 7.38 -2.75 17.09
N PHE A 77 7.48 -1.86 16.11
CA PHE A 77 8.60 -1.78 15.17
C PHE A 77 9.77 -0.92 15.62
N LEU A 78 9.61 -0.14 16.70
CA LEU A 78 10.62 0.84 17.12
C LEU A 78 11.84 0.25 17.84
N ARG A 79 11.92 -1.07 17.92
CA ARG A 79 12.96 -1.77 18.70
C ARG A 79 13.90 -2.65 17.89
N VAL A 80 13.58 -2.95 16.64
CA VAL A 80 14.43 -3.81 15.80
C VAL A 80 15.21 -2.93 14.82
N ARG A 81 16.45 -2.58 15.18
CA ARG A 81 17.44 -2.05 14.23
C ARG A 81 18.00 -3.20 13.40
N ALA A 82 17.23 -3.63 12.40
CA ALA A 82 17.71 -4.54 11.36
C ALA A 82 17.89 -3.74 10.04
N PRO A 83 18.83 -4.13 9.17
CA PRO A 83 18.99 -3.50 7.84
C PRO A 83 17.71 -3.59 7.00
N ILE A 84 16.89 -4.61 7.24
CA ILE A 84 15.57 -4.79 6.64
C ILE A 84 14.53 -4.90 7.75
N THR A 85 13.61 -3.93 7.81
CA THR A 85 12.49 -3.97 8.77
C THR A 85 11.30 -4.70 8.17
N PRO A 86 10.42 -5.32 8.98
CA PRO A 86 9.19 -5.94 8.46
C PRO A 86 8.31 -4.99 7.64
N LEU A 87 8.29 -3.70 8.03
CA LEU A 87 7.63 -2.63 7.28
C LEU A 87 8.30 -2.39 5.91
N GLY A 88 9.63 -2.50 5.85
CA GLY A 88 10.40 -2.41 4.60
C GLY A 88 10.10 -3.57 3.65
N VAL A 89 10.03 -4.82 4.16
CA VAL A 89 9.64 -5.98 3.34
C VAL A 89 8.24 -5.81 2.78
N HIS A 90 7.28 -5.44 3.62
CA HIS A 90 5.90 -5.15 3.21
C HIS A 90 5.84 -4.12 2.09
N GLN A 91 6.58 -3.01 2.23
CA GLN A 91 6.63 -1.96 1.22
C GLN A 91 7.22 -2.46 -0.09
N ILE A 92 8.34 -3.17 -0.06
CA ILE A 92 9.02 -3.66 -1.27
C ILE A 92 8.08 -4.59 -2.02
N LEU A 93 7.45 -5.54 -1.32
CA LEU A 93 6.49 -6.47 -1.92
C LEU A 93 5.26 -5.73 -2.47
N ALA A 94 4.75 -4.73 -1.76
CA ALA A 94 3.63 -3.92 -2.25
C ALA A 94 3.99 -3.14 -3.53
N ILE A 95 5.15 -2.50 -3.57
CA ILE A 95 5.61 -1.73 -4.73
C ILE A 95 5.88 -2.65 -5.92
N VAL A 96 6.68 -3.70 -5.73
CA VAL A 96 7.01 -4.65 -6.80
C VAL A 96 5.74 -5.30 -7.31
N GLY A 97 4.87 -5.79 -6.42
CA GLY A 97 3.61 -6.39 -6.82
C GLY A 97 2.71 -5.42 -7.59
N SER A 98 2.64 -4.15 -7.17
CA SER A 98 1.89 -3.13 -7.90
C SER A 98 2.49 -2.86 -9.29
N LEU A 99 3.81 -2.79 -9.41
CA LEU A 99 4.48 -2.62 -10.71
C LEU A 99 4.22 -3.78 -11.67
N LEU A 100 4.14 -5.01 -11.16
CA LEU A 100 3.80 -6.19 -11.98
C LEU A 100 2.37 -6.16 -12.52
N THR A 101 1.45 -5.45 -11.88
CA THR A 101 0.08 -5.27 -12.38
C THR A 101 -0.04 -4.20 -13.48
N VAL A 102 0.94 -3.30 -13.60
CA VAL A 102 0.88 -2.17 -14.55
C VAL A 102 0.71 -2.63 -16.00
N PRO A 103 1.48 -3.61 -16.53
CA PRO A 103 1.31 -4.04 -17.92
C PRO A 103 -0.11 -4.51 -18.24
N HIS A 104 -0.75 -5.23 -17.31
CA HIS A 104 -2.14 -5.70 -17.47
C HIS A 104 -3.12 -4.53 -17.60
N PHE A 105 -3.02 -3.53 -16.71
CA PHE A 105 -3.85 -2.33 -16.82
C PHE A 105 -3.59 -1.54 -18.12
N LEU A 106 -2.34 -1.37 -18.52
CA LEU A 106 -2.04 -0.62 -19.74
C LEU A 106 -2.45 -1.35 -21.02
N SER A 107 -2.62 -2.68 -20.97
CA SER A 107 -3.09 -3.49 -22.09
C SER A 107 -4.62 -3.60 -22.20
N CYS A 108 -5.38 -3.07 -21.23
CA CYS A 108 -6.84 -3.07 -21.31
C CYS A 108 -7.30 -2.02 -22.34
N GLN A 109 -8.07 -2.48 -23.32
CA GLN A 109 -8.51 -1.65 -24.45
C GLN A 109 -9.90 -1.04 -24.24
N ASP A 110 -10.77 -1.68 -23.45
CA ASP A 110 -12.10 -1.16 -23.14
C ASP A 110 -12.37 -1.10 -21.63
N TYR A 111 -12.43 0.13 -21.11
CA TYR A 111 -12.75 0.44 -19.72
C TYR A 111 -14.24 0.72 -19.46
N THR A 112 -15.10 0.57 -20.47
CA THR A 112 -16.55 0.82 -20.36
C THR A 112 -17.34 -0.42 -19.93
N THR A 113 -16.80 -1.62 -20.13
CA THR A 113 -17.39 -2.88 -19.64
C THR A 113 -17.32 -2.98 -18.12
N PRO A 114 -18.22 -3.74 -17.46
CA PRO A 114 -18.11 -4.01 -16.01
C PRO A 114 -16.75 -4.61 -15.61
N PHE A 115 -16.18 -5.46 -16.46
CA PHE A 115 -14.85 -6.05 -16.25
C PHE A 115 -13.74 -4.98 -16.34
N GLY A 116 -13.76 -4.14 -17.38
CA GLY A 116 -12.84 -3.02 -17.53
C GLY A 116 -12.95 -2.01 -16.38
N ILE A 117 -14.16 -1.59 -16.02
CA ILE A 117 -14.42 -0.65 -14.91
C ILE A 117 -13.85 -1.18 -13.59
N THR A 118 -14.09 -2.45 -13.27
CA THR A 118 -13.57 -3.04 -12.03
C THR A 118 -12.05 -3.15 -12.05
N GLY A 119 -11.44 -3.42 -13.21
CA GLY A 119 -10.00 -3.34 -13.42
C GLY A 119 -9.45 -1.93 -13.17
N LEU A 120 -10.05 -0.91 -13.78
CA LEU A 120 -9.63 0.49 -13.57
C LEU A 120 -9.71 0.90 -12.10
N LEU A 121 -10.84 0.59 -11.44
CA LEU A 121 -11.04 0.88 -10.02
C LEU A 121 -9.98 0.18 -9.15
N LEU A 122 -9.59 -1.04 -9.51
CA LEU A 122 -8.54 -1.78 -8.83
C LEU A 122 -7.16 -1.13 -9.02
N GLY A 123 -6.83 -0.69 -10.23
CA GLY A 123 -5.60 0.06 -10.53
C GLY A 123 -5.51 1.39 -9.77
N VAL A 124 -6.61 2.16 -9.74
CA VAL A 124 -6.73 3.38 -8.94
C VAL A 124 -6.58 3.09 -7.44
N SER A 125 -7.20 2.00 -6.97
CA SER A 125 -7.12 1.58 -5.57
C SER A 125 -5.69 1.22 -5.16
N LEU A 126 -4.96 0.51 -6.02
CA LEU A 126 -3.53 0.19 -5.83
C LEU A 126 -2.66 1.45 -5.77
N LEU A 127 -2.94 2.44 -6.62
CA LEU A 127 -2.21 3.72 -6.60
C LEU A 127 -2.44 4.46 -5.27
N ILE A 128 -3.70 4.54 -4.82
CA ILE A 128 -4.06 5.14 -3.54
C ILE A 128 -3.39 4.39 -2.38
N GLU A 129 -3.34 3.05 -2.43
CA GLU A 129 -2.66 2.24 -1.43
C GLU A 129 -1.17 2.55 -1.32
N ASN A 130 -0.48 2.63 -2.46
CA ASN A 130 0.95 2.93 -2.47
C ASN A 130 1.23 4.33 -1.92
N VAL A 131 0.47 5.34 -2.35
CA VAL A 131 0.59 6.72 -1.86
C VAL A 131 0.31 6.79 -0.35
N SER A 132 -0.77 6.15 0.10
CA SER A 132 -1.11 6.04 1.52
C SER A 132 0.03 5.38 2.31
N GLY A 133 0.63 4.30 1.79
CA GLY A 133 1.78 3.63 2.38
C GLY A 133 3.00 4.56 2.54
N PHE A 134 3.32 5.38 1.54
CA PHE A 134 4.37 6.39 1.64
C PHE A 134 4.06 7.45 2.71
N TYR A 135 2.80 7.92 2.77
CA TYR A 135 2.37 8.87 3.79
C TYR A 135 2.47 8.28 5.22
N GLY A 136 2.08 7.02 5.41
CA GLY A 136 2.24 6.31 6.67
C GLY A 136 3.69 6.22 7.14
N ARG A 137 4.63 5.96 6.22
CA ARG A 137 6.07 5.97 6.51
C ARG A 137 6.58 7.34 6.89
N TYR A 138 6.12 8.39 6.21
CA TYR A 138 6.43 9.76 6.57
C TYR A 138 5.98 10.07 8.02
N LEU A 139 4.75 9.69 8.39
CA LEU A 139 4.25 9.85 9.77
C LEU A 139 5.09 9.05 10.76
N HIS A 140 5.42 7.79 10.45
CA HIS A 140 6.24 6.93 11.30
C HIS A 140 7.64 7.53 11.55
N ALA A 141 8.32 7.99 10.51
CA ALA A 141 9.63 8.63 10.63
C ALA A 141 9.57 9.91 11.49
N LYS A 142 8.50 10.70 11.37
CA LYS A 142 8.31 11.93 12.15
C LYS A 142 8.05 11.63 13.63
N ILE A 143 7.23 10.61 13.92
CA ILE A 143 6.96 10.14 15.28
C ILE A 143 8.26 9.66 15.94
N GLU A 144 9.06 8.86 15.24
CA GLU A 144 10.31 8.33 15.81
C GLU A 144 11.33 9.43 16.13
N ARG A 145 11.44 10.45 15.26
CA ARG A 145 12.29 11.62 15.53
C ARG A 145 11.83 12.42 16.75
N LEU A 146 10.53 12.55 16.95
CA LEU A 146 9.95 13.36 18.04
C LEU A 146 9.90 12.62 19.37
N ARG A 147 9.82 11.28 19.37
CA ARG A 147 9.86 10.44 20.57
C ARG A 147 11.11 10.66 21.42
N VAL A 148 12.23 11.03 20.82
CA VAL A 148 13.50 11.29 21.52
C VAL A 148 13.44 12.58 22.37
N LYS A 149 12.50 13.49 22.05
CA LYS A 149 12.29 14.74 22.78
C LYS A 149 11.11 14.56 23.74
N VAL A 150 11.41 14.36 25.02
CA VAL A 150 10.43 14.18 26.10
C VAL A 150 9.51 15.41 26.15
N ASP A 151 8.19 15.20 26.18
CA ASP A 151 7.12 16.21 26.24
C ASP A 151 6.92 17.16 25.03
N ASN A 152 6.87 16.61 23.80
CA ASN A 152 6.43 17.39 22.65
C ASN A 152 4.91 17.27 22.38
N PRO A 153 4.11 18.36 22.46
CA PRO A 153 2.67 18.31 22.16
C PRO A 153 2.36 17.86 20.72
N LEU A 154 3.27 18.10 19.77
CA LEU A 154 3.14 17.64 18.38
C LEU A 154 3.17 16.10 18.26
N LEU A 155 3.79 15.41 19.21
CA LEU A 155 3.84 13.94 19.21
C LEU A 155 2.44 13.34 19.41
N LYS A 156 1.65 13.90 20.32
CA LYS A 156 0.27 13.45 20.57
C LYS A 156 -0.61 13.63 19.33
N GLU A 157 -0.49 14.77 18.66
CA GLU A 157 -1.24 15.05 17.43
C GLU A 157 -0.83 14.10 16.28
N LEU A 158 0.47 13.88 16.09
CA LEU A 158 0.97 12.95 15.07
C LEU A 158 0.55 11.52 15.33
N LEU A 159 0.54 11.07 16.59
CA LEU A 159 0.02 9.75 16.96
C LEU A 159 -1.48 9.61 16.68
N LYS A 160 -2.28 10.67 16.83
CA LYS A 160 -3.68 10.67 16.42
C LYS A 160 -3.81 10.54 14.90
N LYS A 161 -3.06 11.35 14.14
CA LYS A 161 -3.03 11.27 12.66
C LYS A 161 -2.59 9.90 12.16
N PHE A 162 -1.56 9.31 12.78
CA PHE A 162 -1.08 7.97 12.44
C PHE A 162 -2.11 6.88 12.74
N ARG A 163 -2.82 6.97 13.87
CA ARG A 163 -3.90 6.03 14.21
C ARG A 163 -5.06 6.10 13.21
N LEU A 164 -5.45 7.31 12.81
CA LEU A 164 -6.47 7.52 11.79
C LEU A 164 -6.02 6.98 10.43
N TRP A 165 -4.81 7.36 9.98
CA TRP A 165 -4.21 6.85 8.75
C TRP A 165 -4.20 5.32 8.71
N ARG A 166 -3.74 4.67 9.78
CA ARG A 166 -3.68 3.21 9.86
C ARG A 166 -5.05 2.56 9.70
N LYS A 167 -6.10 3.14 10.30
CA LYS A 167 -7.48 2.64 10.14
C LYS A 167 -7.91 2.78 8.68
N LEU A 168 -7.75 3.97 8.10
CA LEU A 168 -8.14 4.25 6.72
C LEU A 168 -7.39 3.35 5.71
N HIS A 169 -6.07 3.18 5.88
CA HIS A 169 -5.25 2.34 5.03
C HIS A 169 -5.69 0.87 5.09
N ILE A 170 -5.91 0.32 6.29
CA ILE A 170 -6.41 -1.07 6.42
C ILE A 170 -7.81 -1.23 5.81
N THR A 171 -8.71 -0.27 6.06
CA THR A 171 -10.07 -0.31 5.48
C THR A 171 -10.01 -0.24 3.95
N TRP A 172 -9.17 0.64 3.39
CA TRP A 172 -8.96 0.74 1.95
C TRP A 172 -8.40 -0.56 1.37
N THR A 173 -7.50 -1.24 2.09
CA THR A 173 -6.95 -2.52 1.66
C THR A 173 -8.04 -3.57 1.56
N VAL A 174 -8.95 -3.61 2.54
CA VAL A 174 -10.12 -4.51 2.49
C VAL A 174 -11.01 -4.20 1.28
N ILE A 175 -11.30 -2.92 1.03
CA ILE A 175 -12.07 -2.50 -0.16
C ILE A 175 -11.38 -2.96 -1.46
N MET A 176 -10.06 -2.79 -1.56
CA MET A 176 -9.27 -3.23 -2.71
C MET A 176 -9.38 -4.75 -2.93
N TYR A 177 -9.32 -5.58 -1.87
CA TYR A 177 -9.49 -7.03 -2.02
C TYR A 177 -10.92 -7.43 -2.39
N LEU A 178 -11.94 -6.69 -1.94
CA LEU A 178 -13.32 -6.90 -2.39
C LEU A 178 -13.48 -6.55 -3.87
N LEU A 179 -12.85 -5.45 -4.33
CA LEU A 179 -12.80 -5.08 -5.74
C LEU A 179 -12.04 -6.12 -6.58
N LEU A 180 -10.92 -6.65 -6.09
CA LEU A 180 -10.18 -7.73 -6.74
C LEU A 180 -11.07 -8.97 -6.89
N ALA A 181 -11.77 -9.39 -5.83
CA ALA A 181 -12.66 -10.54 -5.88
C ALA A 181 -13.81 -10.33 -6.88
N LEU A 182 -14.38 -9.12 -6.92
CA LEU A 182 -15.40 -8.77 -7.90
C LEU A 182 -14.84 -8.79 -9.34
N HIS A 183 -13.65 -8.24 -9.55
CA HIS A 183 -13.01 -8.19 -10.86
C HIS A 183 -12.72 -9.60 -11.40
N VAL A 184 -12.20 -10.49 -10.54
CA VAL A 184 -11.97 -11.90 -10.89
C VAL A 184 -13.30 -12.61 -11.17
N ALA A 185 -14.36 -12.37 -10.39
CA ALA A 185 -15.67 -12.97 -10.61
C ALA A 185 -16.36 -12.50 -11.90
N LEU A 186 -15.94 -11.37 -12.48
CA LEU A 186 -16.42 -10.85 -13.77
C LEU A 186 -15.50 -11.23 -14.93
N ALA A 187 -14.35 -11.87 -14.65
CA ALA A 187 -13.42 -12.35 -15.67
C ALA A 187 -13.83 -13.72 -16.26
N ASP A 188 -14.66 -14.47 -15.52
CA ASP A 188 -15.31 -15.73 -15.90
C ASP A 188 -16.69 -15.49 -16.55
#